data_AF-A0A371BDH2-F1
#
_entry.id   AF-A0A371BDH2-F1
#
_cell.length_a   1.000
_cell.length_b   1.000
_cell.length_c   1.000
_cell.angle_alpha   90.00
_cell.angle_beta   90.00
_cell.angle_gamma   90.00
#
_symmetry.space_group_name_H-M   'P 1'
#
loop_
_entity.id
_entity.type
_entity.pdbx_description
1 polymer ?
#
loop_
_entity_poly.entity_id
_entity_poly.type
_entity_poly.pdbx_seq_one_letter_code
_entity_poly.pdbx_strand_id
1 'polypeptide(L)'
;MEQLMARDLLTVDAAAERLKLHVKTVLRFIHDGRLRATKIGKQYRILRSDLDAFAGAGSAPKTSGTRVTAVIDVPDVDQELLRRLTSVVLGAATSSEQHPDALSIDIAHDPIRRAVKVIVVGTPSDVSGLLRLVDACVEA
;
A
#
# COMPACT_ATOMS: atom_id res chain seq x y z
N MET A 1 -28.27 17.90 9.25
CA MET A 1 -26.97 17.19 9.33
C MET A 1 -26.03 17.60 8.18
N GLU A 2 -26.09 18.85 7.70
CA GLU A 2 -25.32 19.33 6.53
C GLU A 2 -24.15 20.27 6.90
N GLN A 3 -24.09 20.76 8.15
CA GLN A 3 -23.16 21.83 8.53
C GLN A 3 -21.77 21.36 8.98
N LEU A 4 -21.51 20.05 9.17
CA LEU A 4 -20.17 19.56 9.51
C LEU A 4 -19.27 19.27 8.30
N MET A 5 -19.85 19.08 7.10
CA MET A 5 -19.08 18.82 5.86
C MET A 5 -18.47 20.08 5.23
N ALA A 6 -19.00 21.26 5.56
CA ALA A 6 -18.51 22.53 5.04
C ALA A 6 -17.12 22.92 5.59
N ARG A 7 -16.68 22.31 6.69
CA ARG A 7 -15.40 22.64 7.35
C ARG A 7 -14.17 21.97 6.73
N ASP A 8 -14.36 21.01 5.81
CA ASP A 8 -13.26 20.27 5.18
C ASP A 8 -13.07 20.57 3.69
N LEU A 9 -13.83 21.50 3.10
CA LEU A 9 -13.68 21.88 1.70
C LEU A 9 -12.76 23.10 1.55
N LEU A 10 -11.64 22.89 0.88
CA LEU A 10 -10.66 23.90 0.51
C LEU A 10 -10.96 24.47 -0.88
N THR A 11 -10.64 25.74 -1.08
CA THR A 11 -10.57 26.35 -2.40
C THR A 11 -9.28 25.92 -3.10
N VAL A 12 -9.24 26.04 -4.43
CA VAL A 12 -8.01 25.80 -5.21
C VAL A 12 -6.88 26.70 -4.74
N ASP A 13 -7.19 27.95 -4.37
CA ASP A 13 -6.23 28.93 -3.87
C ASP A 13 -5.61 28.47 -2.52
N ALA A 14 -6.46 28.06 -1.58
CA ALA A 14 -6.01 27.54 -0.29
C ALA A 14 -5.21 26.23 -0.43
N ALA A 15 -5.57 25.38 -1.40
CA ALA A 15 -4.80 24.18 -1.72
C ALA A 15 -3.43 24.52 -2.33
N ALA A 16 -3.37 25.51 -3.21
CA ALA A 16 -2.13 25.98 -3.83
C ALA A 16 -1.16 26.54 -2.80
N GLU A 17 -1.65 27.36 -1.86
CA GLU A 17 -0.85 27.90 -0.76
C GLU A 17 -0.24 26.77 0.10
N ARG A 18 -1.04 25.77 0.48
CA ARG A 18 -0.58 24.65 1.31
C ARG A 18 0.45 23.77 0.61
N LEU A 19 0.26 23.52 -0.67
CA LEU A 19 1.21 22.73 -1.47
C LEU A 19 2.44 23.55 -1.88
N LYS A 20 2.48 24.86 -1.61
CA LYS A 20 3.47 25.80 -2.16
C LYS A 20 3.58 25.70 -3.68
N LEU A 21 2.43 25.53 -4.35
CA LEU A 21 2.32 25.44 -5.80
C LEU A 21 1.54 26.64 -6.36
N HIS A 22 1.73 26.91 -7.64
CA HIS A 22 0.91 27.88 -8.34
C HIS A 22 -0.52 27.34 -8.59
N VAL A 23 -1.55 28.18 -8.47
CA VAL A 23 -2.97 27.83 -8.68
C VAL A 23 -3.20 27.11 -10.02
N LYS A 24 -2.55 27.58 -11.09
CA LYS A 24 -2.60 26.94 -12.43
C LYS A 24 -2.15 25.48 -12.42
N THR A 25 -1.15 25.13 -11.62
CA THR A 25 -0.64 23.76 -11.50
C THR A 25 -1.66 22.88 -10.77
N VAL A 26 -2.29 23.40 -9.72
CA VAL A 26 -3.37 22.69 -8.99
C VAL A 26 -4.57 22.47 -9.91
N LEU A 27 -4.98 23.48 -10.68
CA LEU A 27 -6.03 23.34 -11.70
C LEU A 27 -5.68 22.29 -12.75
N ARG A 28 -4.43 22.27 -13.22
CA ARG A 28 -3.95 21.23 -14.15
C ARG A 28 -4.09 19.84 -13.53
N PHE A 29 -3.70 19.65 -12.27
CA PHE A 29 -3.86 18.37 -11.59
C PHE A 29 -5.30 17.94 -11.40
N ILE A 30 -6.22 18.88 -11.18
CA ILE A 30 -7.66 18.59 -11.13
C ILE A 30 -8.15 18.16 -12.53
N HIS A 31 -7.74 18.88 -13.58
CA HIS A 31 -8.11 18.54 -14.96
C HIS A 31 -7.54 17.20 -15.43
N ASP A 32 -6.30 16.88 -15.06
CA ASP A 32 -5.64 15.61 -15.36
C ASP A 32 -6.16 14.45 -14.48
N GLY A 33 -7.11 14.71 -13.56
CA GLY A 33 -7.66 13.71 -12.64
C GLY A 33 -6.71 13.28 -11.52
N ARG A 34 -5.55 13.93 -11.39
CA ARG A 34 -4.53 13.62 -10.37
C ARG A 34 -4.89 14.11 -8.97
N LEU A 35 -5.69 15.17 -8.87
CA LEU A 35 -6.22 15.70 -7.60
C LEU A 35 -7.74 15.68 -7.64
N ARG A 36 -8.37 14.95 -6.71
CA ARG A 36 -9.82 14.89 -6.60
C ARG A 36 -10.38 16.25 -6.16
N ALA A 37 -11.35 16.75 -6.91
CA ALA A 37 -12.07 17.97 -6.58
C ALA A 37 -13.51 17.88 -7.07
N THR A 38 -14.43 18.49 -6.32
CA THR A 38 -15.84 18.62 -6.69
C THR A 38 -16.09 20.02 -7.21
N LYS A 39 -16.78 20.14 -8.35
CA LYS A 39 -17.18 21.44 -8.89
C LYS A 39 -18.47 21.89 -8.20
N ILE A 40 -18.39 22.99 -7.44
CA ILE A 40 -19.53 23.60 -6.76
C ILE A 40 -19.74 24.99 -7.38
N GLY A 41 -20.75 25.10 -8.23
CA GLY A 41 -20.99 26.28 -9.05
C GLY A 41 -19.85 26.54 -10.05
N LYS A 42 -19.22 27.71 -9.96
CA LYS A 42 -18.10 28.12 -10.83
C LYS A 42 -16.72 27.80 -10.24
N GLN A 43 -16.66 27.20 -9.05
CA GLN A 43 -15.40 26.97 -8.35
C GLN A 43 -15.20 25.48 -8.08
N TYR A 44 -13.94 25.04 -8.07
CA TYR A 44 -13.57 23.74 -7.52
C TYR A 44 -13.46 23.83 -6.01
N ARG A 45 -13.87 22.75 -5.35
CA ARG A 45 -13.74 22.52 -3.92
C ARG A 45 -13.03 21.19 -3.73
N ILE A 46 -11.97 21.21 -2.93
CA ILE A 46 -11.08 20.07 -2.70
C ILE A 46 -11.28 19.66 -1.25
N LEU A 47 -11.58 18.38 -0.99
CA LEU A 47 -11.62 17.91 0.39
C LEU A 47 -10.21 17.95 0.97
N ARG A 48 -10.07 18.38 2.23
CA ARG A 48 -8.79 18.41 2.93
C ARG A 48 -8.12 17.05 2.92
N SER A 49 -8.88 15.98 3.12
CA SER A 49 -8.41 14.59 3.02
C SER A 49 -7.85 14.25 1.64
N ASP A 50 -8.47 14.72 0.56
CA ASP A 50 -7.99 14.47 -0.80
C ASP A 50 -6.71 15.25 -1.10
N LEU A 51 -6.60 16.48 -0.57
CA LEU A 51 -5.38 17.27 -0.67
C LEU A 51 -4.22 16.64 0.10
N ASP A 52 -4.48 16.18 1.33
CA ASP A 52 -3.47 15.52 2.18
C ASP A 52 -3.01 14.18 1.56
N ALA A 53 -3.95 13.42 0.98
CA ALA A 53 -3.62 12.21 0.20
C ALA A 53 -2.77 12.53 -1.03
N PHE A 54 -3.11 13.59 -1.77
CA PHE A 54 -2.34 14.05 -2.93
C PHE A 54 -0.93 14.54 -2.56
N ALA A 55 -0.79 15.22 -1.42
CA ALA A 55 0.49 15.72 -0.89
C ALA A 55 1.41 14.61 -0.35
N GLY A 56 0.96 13.34 -0.38
CA GLY A 56 1.70 12.20 0.18
C GLY A 56 1.63 12.08 1.70
N ALA A 57 0.84 12.93 2.38
CA ALA A 57 0.66 12.91 3.83
C ALA A 57 -0.48 11.98 4.29
N GLY A 58 -1.08 11.19 3.39
CA GLY A 58 -2.22 10.36 3.76
C GLY A 58 -2.70 9.36 2.71
N SER A 59 -1.81 8.67 2.02
CA SER A 59 -2.20 7.50 1.23
C SER A 59 -1.17 6.36 1.34
N ALA A 60 -1.09 5.73 2.50
CA ALA A 60 -1.47 4.32 2.43
C ALA A 60 -3.00 4.32 2.34
N PRO A 61 -3.65 3.58 1.42
CA PRO A 61 -5.08 3.40 1.51
C PRO A 61 -5.37 3.00 2.97
N LYS A 62 -6.35 3.65 3.60
CA LYS A 62 -6.86 3.10 4.86
C LYS A 62 -7.44 1.74 4.50
N THR A 63 -6.62 0.70 4.62
CA THR A 63 -7.04 -0.69 4.68
C THR A 63 -7.89 -0.79 5.93
N SER A 64 -9.16 -0.42 5.85
CA SER A 64 -10.14 -0.74 6.87
C SER A 64 -10.45 -2.23 6.72
N GLY A 65 -9.50 -3.05 7.14
CA GLY A 65 -9.54 -4.50 7.06
C GLY A 65 -8.53 -5.09 8.04
N THR A 66 -8.86 -6.24 8.60
CA THR A 66 -7.92 -6.98 9.45
C THR A 66 -6.66 -7.29 8.66
N ARG A 67 -5.51 -6.94 9.21
CA ARG A 67 -4.20 -7.26 8.64
C ARG A 67 -3.47 -8.21 9.57
N VAL A 68 -2.63 -9.05 8.98
CA VAL A 68 -1.75 -9.98 9.70
C VAL A 68 -0.32 -9.69 9.28
N THR A 69 0.56 -9.68 10.27
CA THR A 69 1.99 -9.79 10.06
C THR A 69 2.43 -11.18 10.49
N ALA A 70 3.05 -11.92 9.57
CA ALA A 70 3.67 -13.20 9.86
C ALA A 70 5.19 -13.06 9.70
N VAL A 71 5.91 -13.58 10.69
CA VAL A 71 7.37 -13.72 10.63
C VAL A 71 7.67 -15.20 10.61
N ILE A 72 8.36 -15.63 9.57
CA ILE A 72 8.68 -17.04 9.32
C ILE A 72 10.19 -17.17 9.38
N ASP A 73 10.67 -17.87 10.40
CA ASP A 73 12.08 -18.20 10.56
C ASP A 73 12.29 -19.64 10.05
N VAL A 74 13.06 -19.79 8.96
CA VAL A 74 13.40 -21.09 8.37
C VAL A 74 14.89 -21.36 8.63
N PRO A 75 15.22 -22.30 9.53
CA PRO A 75 16.61 -22.70 9.79
C PRO A 75 17.13 -23.68 8.73
N ASP A 76 18.44 -23.93 8.75
CA ASP A 76 19.13 -24.97 7.97
C ASP A 76 18.89 -24.96 6.45
N VAL A 77 18.66 -23.77 5.89
CA VAL A 77 18.35 -23.59 4.47
C VAL A 77 19.58 -23.91 3.61
N ASP A 78 19.39 -24.79 2.62
CA ASP A 78 20.35 -25.04 1.55
C ASP A 78 20.00 -24.25 0.27
N GLN A 79 20.84 -24.35 -0.75
CA GLN A 79 20.65 -23.59 -2.00
C GLN A 79 19.37 -23.99 -2.76
N GLU A 80 18.96 -25.25 -2.68
CA GLU A 80 17.78 -25.75 -3.39
C GLU A 80 16.50 -25.29 -2.70
N LEU A 81 16.44 -25.38 -1.37
CA LEU A 81 15.35 -24.85 -0.57
C LEU A 81 15.26 -23.33 -0.68
N LEU A 82 16.38 -22.61 -0.67
CA LEU A 82 16.41 -21.15 -0.88
C LEU A 82 15.79 -20.77 -2.24
N ARG A 83 16.16 -21.49 -3.30
CA ARG A 83 15.63 -21.27 -4.65
C ARG A 83 14.13 -21.53 -4.72
N ARG A 84 13.65 -22.63 -4.10
CA ARG A 84 12.23 -22.98 -4.02
C ARG A 84 11.43 -21.93 -3.25
N LEU A 85 11.88 -21.57 -2.04
CA LEU A 85 11.25 -20.55 -1.20
C LEU A 85 11.15 -19.22 -1.93
N THR A 86 12.24 -18.76 -2.54
CA THR A 86 12.25 -17.50 -3.31
C THR A 86 11.25 -17.53 -4.46
N SER A 87 11.20 -18.63 -5.23
CA SER A 87 10.27 -18.80 -6.34
C SER A 87 8.80 -18.77 -5.89
N VAL A 88 8.49 -19.47 -4.80
CA VAL A 88 7.12 -19.56 -4.27
C VAL A 88 6.66 -18.22 -3.70
N VAL A 89 7.51 -17.57 -2.92
CA VAL A 89 7.19 -16.28 -2.28
C VAL A 89 6.97 -15.18 -3.34
N LEU A 90 7.83 -15.11 -4.35
CA LEU A 90 7.69 -14.12 -5.43
C LEU A 90 6.45 -14.39 -6.30
N GLY A 91 6.10 -15.66 -6.56
CA GLY A 91 4.87 -16.03 -7.26
C GLY A 91 3.60 -15.66 -6.50
N ALA A 92 3.64 -15.74 -5.16
CA ALA A 92 2.53 -15.31 -4.31
C ALA A 92 2.35 -13.78 -4.30
N ALA A 93 3.45 -13.02 -4.35
CA ALA A 93 3.40 -11.56 -4.39
C ALA A 93 2.72 -11.02 -5.66
N THR A 94 3.03 -11.59 -6.83
CA THR A 94 2.46 -11.19 -8.14
C THR A 94 1.00 -11.60 -8.33
N SER A 95 0.51 -12.59 -7.59
CA SER A 95 -0.90 -13.01 -7.66
C SER A 95 -1.87 -11.98 -7.03
N SER A 96 -1.35 -10.99 -6.30
CA SER A 96 -2.14 -9.98 -5.57
C SER A 96 -2.38 -8.66 -6.33
N GLU A 97 -1.89 -8.54 -7.57
CA GLU A 97 -1.87 -7.29 -8.36
C GLU A 97 -3.24 -6.66 -8.67
N GLN A 98 -4.35 -7.33 -8.33
CA GLN A 98 -5.71 -6.79 -8.54
C GLN A 98 -6.27 -6.00 -7.35
N HIS A 99 -5.55 -5.87 -6.22
CA HIS A 99 -6.01 -5.10 -5.07
C HIS A 99 -4.99 -4.06 -4.56
N PRO A 100 -5.44 -2.85 -4.17
CA PRO A 100 -4.61 -1.82 -3.52
C PRO A 100 -4.07 -2.22 -2.14
N ASP A 101 -4.36 -3.44 -1.69
CA ASP A 101 -3.95 -4.08 -0.43
C ASP A 101 -2.95 -5.23 -0.67
N ALA A 102 -2.16 -5.12 -1.73
CA ALA A 102 -1.18 -6.13 -2.16
C ALA A 102 -0.34 -6.66 -0.99
N LEU A 103 -0.07 -7.97 -1.05
CA LEU A 103 0.74 -8.69 -0.09
C LEU A 103 2.17 -8.12 -0.11
N SER A 104 2.62 -7.57 1.01
CA SER A 104 4.00 -7.09 1.17
C SER A 104 4.85 -8.22 1.73
N ILE A 105 5.98 -8.50 1.08
CA ILE A 105 6.88 -9.58 1.48
C ILE A 105 8.33 -9.10 1.45
N ASP A 106 9.02 -9.27 2.57
CA ASP A 106 10.45 -9.03 2.72
C ASP A 106 11.14 -10.35 3.06
N ILE A 107 12.26 -10.64 2.38
CA ILE A 107 13.07 -11.83 2.62
C ILE A 107 14.48 -11.38 3.02
N ALA A 108 14.96 -11.85 4.16
CA ALA A 108 16.34 -11.71 4.60
C ALA A 108 16.99 -13.09 4.70
N HIS A 109 18.16 -13.26 4.08
CA HIS A 109 18.93 -14.49 4.14
C HIS A 109 20.23 -14.25 4.91
N ASP A 110 20.48 -15.07 5.94
CA ASP A 110 21.74 -15.15 6.66
C ASP A 110 22.54 -16.37 6.16
N PRO A 111 23.55 -16.18 5.29
CA PRO A 111 24.32 -17.28 4.73
C PRO A 111 25.24 -17.94 5.76
N ILE A 112 25.60 -17.25 6.85
CA ILE A 112 26.49 -17.77 7.89
C ILE A 112 25.71 -18.71 8.80
N ARG A 113 24.50 -18.31 9.19
CA ARG A 113 23.60 -19.13 10.02
C ARG A 113 22.73 -20.09 9.22
N ARG A 114 22.86 -20.07 7.89
CA ARG A 114 22.02 -20.82 6.94
C ARG A 114 20.53 -20.67 7.27
N ALA A 115 20.10 -19.45 7.53
CA ALA A 115 18.74 -19.16 7.95
C ALA A 115 18.10 -18.14 7.02
N VAL A 116 16.82 -18.33 6.73
CA VAL A 116 16.01 -17.38 5.98
C VAL A 116 14.90 -16.85 6.88
N LYS A 117 14.73 -15.54 6.87
CA LYS A 117 13.63 -14.85 7.54
C LYS A 117 12.73 -14.25 6.48
N VAL A 118 11.45 -14.61 6.53
CA VAL A 118 10.42 -14.03 5.67
C VAL A 118 9.46 -13.23 6.53
N ILE A 119 9.24 -11.97 6.16
CA ILE A 119 8.28 -11.07 6.81
C ILE A 119 7.18 -10.80 5.81
N VAL A 120 5.94 -11.08 6.20
CA VAL A 120 4.77 -10.97 5.31
C VAL A 120 3.74 -10.09 5.98
N VAL A 121 3.19 -9.13 5.24
CA VAL A 121 2.07 -8.30 5.69
C VAL A 121 0.96 -8.28 4.64
N GLY A 122 -0.23 -8.71 5.03
CA GLY A 122 -1.39 -8.75 4.13
C GLY A 122 -2.69 -9.04 4.85
N THR A 123 -3.72 -9.43 4.10
CA THR A 123 -4.97 -9.92 4.68
C THR A 123 -4.77 -11.32 5.30
N PRO A 124 -5.57 -11.73 6.29
CA PRO A 124 -5.51 -13.09 6.83
C PRO A 124 -5.59 -14.17 5.74
N SER A 125 -6.44 -13.98 4.72
CA SER A 125 -6.63 -14.92 3.63
C SER A 125 -5.36 -15.09 2.80
N ASP A 126 -4.75 -13.98 2.38
CA ASP A 126 -3.53 -14.00 1.55
C ASP A 126 -2.34 -14.58 2.33
N VAL A 127 -2.15 -14.14 3.58
CA VAL A 127 -1.09 -14.66 4.44
C VAL A 127 -1.28 -16.16 4.69
N SER A 128 -2.51 -16.62 4.91
CA SER A 128 -2.78 -18.06 5.09
C SER A 128 -2.46 -18.88 3.84
N GLY A 129 -2.72 -18.35 2.64
CA GLY A 129 -2.39 -18.98 1.37
C GLY A 129 -0.88 -19.14 1.22
N LEU A 130 -0.12 -18.06 1.49
CA LEU A 130 1.34 -18.10 1.45
C LEU A 130 1.92 -19.08 2.48
N LEU A 131 1.41 -19.08 3.70
CA LEU A 131 1.91 -19.98 4.75
C LEU A 131 1.80 -21.45 4.35
N ARG A 132 0.70 -21.87 3.69
CA ARG A 132 0.56 -23.25 3.17
C ARG A 132 1.60 -23.58 2.09
N LEU A 133 1.94 -22.60 1.24
CA LEU A 133 2.95 -22.81 0.20
C LEU A 133 4.36 -22.92 0.77
N VAL A 134 4.66 -22.13 1.80
CA VAL A 134 5.94 -22.20 2.52
C VAL A 134 6.06 -23.52 3.27
N ASP A 135 5.01 -23.96 3.96
CA ASP A 135 4.96 -25.24 4.67
C ASP A 135 5.26 -26.42 3.73
N ALA A 136 4.56 -26.48 2.59
CA ALA A 136 4.81 -27.48 1.55
C ALA A 136 6.23 -27.45 0.95
N CYS A 137 6.95 -26.32 1.03
CA CYS A 137 8.34 -26.23 0.60
C CYS A 137 9.33 -26.74 1.65
N VAL A 138 9.01 -26.59 2.93
CA VAL A 138 9.88 -26.99 4.04
C VAL A 138 9.74 -28.50 4.33
N GLU A 139 8.58 -29.09 4.08
CA GLU A 139 8.32 -30.52 4.26
C GLU A 139 8.86 -31.42 3.11
N ALA A 140 9.32 -30.84 2.00
CA ALA A 140 9.67 -31.55 0.75
C ALA A 140 11.18 -31.80 0.57
#